data_AF-R9J5J3-F1
#
_entry.id   AF-R9J5J3-F1
#
_cell.length_a   1.000
_cell.length_b   1.000
_cell.length_c   1.000
_cell.angle_alpha   90.00
_cell.angle_beta   90.00
_cell.angle_gamma   90.00
#
_symmetry.space_group_name_H-M   'P 1'
#
loop_
_entity.id
_entity.type
_entity.pdbx_description
1 polymer ?
#
loop_
_entity_poly.entity_id
_entity_poly.type
_entity_poly.pdbx_seq_one_letter_code
_entity_poly.pdbx_strand_id
1 'polypeptide(L)'
;MKRKIKCIRYFLTVVCVLALTLITRLRKAIPEIQQTVPSTSEYMGDVKKFVSVEIMQGDTLWSIAEDHKTGNYTTRALIEEIKYTNGLSGDRIMAGRYLIVPYYD
;
A
#
# COMPACT_ATOMS: atom_id res chain seq x y z
N MET A 1 49.55 10.60 26.17
CA MET A 1 48.44 9.61 26.16
C MET A 1 47.22 10.00 25.29
N LYS A 2 46.83 11.29 25.21
CA LYS A 2 45.61 11.75 24.50
C LYS A 2 45.62 11.58 22.96
N ARG A 3 46.80 11.54 22.32
CA ARG A 3 46.96 11.34 20.87
C ARG A 3 46.61 9.91 20.42
N LYS A 4 46.95 8.90 21.22
CA LYS A 4 46.64 7.48 20.93
C LYS A 4 45.13 7.21 21.01
N ILE A 5 44.44 7.80 22.00
CA ILE A 5 42.98 7.69 22.16
C ILE A 5 42.24 8.39 21.01
N LYS A 6 42.74 9.55 20.52
CA LYS A 6 42.18 10.23 19.34
C LYS A 6 42.37 9.40 18.06
N CYS A 7 43.55 8.79 17.85
CA CYS A 7 43.76 7.86 16.73
C CYS A 7 42.87 6.62 16.80
N ILE A 8 42.70 6.02 17.99
CA ILE A 8 41.82 4.86 18.16
C ILE A 8 40.36 5.24 17.89
N ARG A 9 39.90 6.40 18.37
CA ARG A 9 38.55 6.90 18.07
C ARG A 9 38.37 7.21 16.58
N TYR A 10 39.37 7.82 15.94
CA TYR A 10 39.36 8.09 14.51
C TYR A 10 39.33 6.80 13.69
N PHE A 11 40.14 5.82 14.08
CA PHE A 11 40.18 4.50 13.47
C PHE A 11 38.84 3.77 13.62
N LEU A 12 38.25 3.77 14.81
CA LEU A 12 36.92 3.20 15.05
C LEU A 12 35.83 3.91 14.22
N THR A 13 35.85 5.25 14.13
CA THR A 13 34.89 5.98 13.30
C THR A 13 35.06 5.67 11.81
N VAL A 14 36.28 5.54 11.32
CA VAL A 14 36.55 5.17 9.91
C VAL A 14 36.08 3.75 9.62
N VAL A 15 36.35 2.79 10.52
CA VAL A 15 35.88 1.41 10.38
C VAL A 15 34.35 1.33 10.42
N CYS A 16 33.69 2.06 11.33
CA CYS A 16 32.22 2.12 11.39
C CYS A 16 31.62 2.72 10.11
N VAL A 17 32.17 3.82 9.58
CA VAL A 17 31.70 4.43 8.33
C VAL A 17 31.90 3.48 7.16
N LEU A 18 33.04 2.81 7.05
CA LEU A 18 33.30 1.82 6.01
C LEU A 18 32.33 0.62 6.10
N ALA A 19 32.09 0.10 7.30
CA ALA A 19 31.12 -0.99 7.53
C ALA A 19 29.69 -0.57 7.16
N LEU A 20 29.25 0.63 7.54
CA LEU A 20 27.94 1.17 7.18
C LEU A 20 27.80 1.36 5.67
N THR A 21 28.84 1.86 4.99
CA THR A 21 28.83 1.97 3.52
C THR A 21 28.77 0.59 2.85
N LEU A 22 29.43 -0.44 3.40
CA LEU A 22 29.34 -1.82 2.87
C LEU A 22 27.93 -2.40 3.03
N ILE A 23 27.26 -2.18 4.17
CA ILE A 23 25.88 -2.63 4.42
C ILE A 23 24.90 -1.99 3.42
N THR A 24 25.11 -0.73 3.04
CA THR A 24 24.27 -0.07 2.01
C THR A 24 24.47 -0.64 0.61
N ARG A 25 25.66 -1.16 0.28
CA ARG A 25 25.96 -1.79 -1.02
C ARG A 25 25.37 -3.20 -1.14
N LEU A 26 25.12 -3.88 -0.01
CA LEU A 26 24.43 -5.18 0.03
C LEU A 26 22.92 -5.09 -0.24
N ARG A 27 22.31 -3.89 -0.19
CA ARG A 27 20.90 -3.67 -0.54
C ARG A 27 20.63 -3.46 -2.03
N LYS A 28 21.60 -3.76 -2.92
CA LYS A 28 21.44 -3.55 -4.37
C LYS A 28 21.09 -4.83 -5.12
N ALA A 29 20.10 -5.56 -4.62
CA ALA A 29 19.43 -6.65 -5.34
C ALA A 29 18.05 -6.93 -4.73
N ILE A 30 17.25 -5.89 -4.49
CA ILE A 30 15.80 -6.09 -4.54
C ILE A 30 15.49 -5.95 -6.03
N PRO A 31 15.12 -7.02 -6.75
CA PRO A 31 14.58 -6.84 -8.08
C PRO A 31 13.39 -5.91 -7.92
N GLU A 32 13.45 -4.77 -8.60
CA GLU A 32 12.27 -3.97 -8.89
C GLU A 32 11.22 -4.95 -9.39
N ILE A 33 10.20 -5.22 -8.57
CA ILE A 33 9.06 -6.02 -8.99
C ILE A 33 8.39 -5.13 -10.04
N GLN A 34 8.84 -5.23 -11.28
CA GLN A 34 8.00 -4.92 -12.42
C GLN A 34 6.84 -5.89 -12.25
N GLN A 35 5.74 -5.40 -11.68
CA GLN A 35 4.45 -6.04 -11.81
C GLN A 35 4.11 -5.92 -13.30
N THR A 36 4.73 -6.76 -14.12
CA THR A 36 4.22 -7.08 -15.44
C THR A 36 2.99 -7.92 -15.16
N VAL A 37 1.89 -7.24 -14.83
CA VAL A 37 0.57 -7.84 -14.84
C VAL A 37 0.44 -8.41 -16.25
N PRO A 38 0.34 -9.74 -16.43
CA PRO A 38 0.10 -10.29 -17.74
C PRO A 38 -1.17 -9.61 -18.24
N SER A 39 -1.10 -8.99 -19.42
CA SER A 39 -2.25 -8.46 -20.14
C SER A 39 -3.16 -9.65 -20.41
N THR A 40 -4.02 -9.95 -19.44
CA THR A 40 -5.09 -10.92 -19.59
C THR A 40 -5.88 -10.46 -20.79
N SER A 41 -5.84 -11.29 -21.81
CA SER A 41 -6.72 -11.31 -22.98
C SER A 41 -7.97 -10.45 -22.83
N GLU A 42 -8.24 -9.62 -23.84
CA GLU A 42 -9.54 -9.02 -24.10
C GLU A 42 -10.66 -10.05 -23.87
N TYR A 43 -11.23 -10.00 -22.66
CA TYR A 43 -12.59 -10.41 -22.41
C TYR A 43 -13.37 -9.11 -22.44
N MET A 44 -14.34 -8.98 -23.36
CA MET A 44 -15.38 -7.94 -23.29
C MET A 44 -16.28 -8.23 -22.08
N GLY A 45 -15.73 -8.02 -20.89
CA GLY A 45 -16.37 -8.18 -19.61
C GLY A 45 -15.74 -7.22 -18.61
N ASP A 46 -16.59 -6.51 -17.90
CA ASP A 46 -16.31 -5.57 -16.82
C ASP A 46 -14.98 -5.87 -16.11
N VAL A 47 -13.94 -5.09 -16.41
CA VAL A 47 -12.61 -5.30 -15.82
C VAL A 47 -12.65 -4.75 -14.41
N LYS A 48 -12.46 -5.62 -13.41
CA LYS A 48 -12.42 -5.19 -12.01
C LYS A 48 -11.19 -4.31 -11.74
N LYS A 49 -11.45 -3.11 -11.23
CA LYS A 49 -10.48 -2.11 -10.81
C LYS A 49 -10.69 -1.72 -9.36
N PHE A 50 -9.74 -0.97 -8.81
CA PHE A 50 -9.76 -0.53 -7.41
C PHE A 50 -9.40 0.95 -7.32
N VAL A 51 -10.09 1.67 -6.43
CA VAL A 51 -9.81 3.06 -6.10
C VAL A 51 -9.67 3.22 -4.59
N SER A 52 -8.79 4.11 -4.16
CA SER A 52 -8.64 4.48 -2.75
C SER A 52 -9.48 5.71 -2.47
N VAL A 53 -10.53 5.56 -1.66
CA VAL A 53 -11.46 6.64 -1.31
C VAL A 53 -11.17 7.09 0.11
N GLU A 54 -10.96 8.39 0.31
CA GLU A 54 -10.87 8.97 1.65
C GLU A 54 -12.28 9.06 2.25
N ILE A 55 -12.43 8.57 3.48
CA ILE A 55 -13.69 8.58 4.21
C ILE A 55 -13.90 9.99 4.78
N MET A 56 -14.97 10.64 4.37
CA MET A 56 -15.39 11.95 4.85
C MET A 56 -16.29 11.84 6.08
N GLN A 57 -16.47 12.96 6.79
CA GLN A 57 -17.38 13.01 7.92
C GLN A 57 -18.83 12.85 7.45
N GLY A 58 -19.52 11.84 7.98
CA GLY A 58 -20.89 11.51 7.59
C GLY A 58 -20.98 10.35 6.60
N ASP A 59 -19.86 9.90 6.05
CA ASP A 59 -19.84 8.74 5.16
C ASP A 59 -20.21 7.45 5.90
N THR A 60 -20.87 6.59 5.15
CA THR A 60 -21.17 5.22 5.53
C THR A 60 -20.64 4.29 4.45
N LEU A 61 -20.45 3.01 4.75
CA LEU A 61 -20.18 2.03 3.69
C LEU A 61 -21.26 2.04 2.61
N TRP A 62 -22.50 2.38 2.99
CA TRP A 62 -23.63 2.43 2.08
C TRP A 62 -23.54 3.61 1.10
N SER A 63 -23.24 4.81 1.58
CA SER A 63 -23.07 5.99 0.72
C SER A 63 -21.89 5.80 -0.23
N ILE A 64 -20.74 5.35 0.29
CA ILE A 64 -19.55 5.10 -0.52
C ILE A 64 -19.82 4.03 -1.59
N ALA A 65 -20.51 2.94 -1.24
CA ALA A 65 -20.85 1.89 -2.20
C ALA A 65 -21.87 2.38 -3.24
N GLU A 66 -22.86 3.18 -2.87
CA GLU A 66 -23.82 3.73 -3.85
C GLU A 66 -23.11 4.65 -4.85
N ASP A 67 -22.17 5.47 -4.38
CA ASP A 67 -21.41 6.40 -5.21
C ASP A 67 -20.47 5.70 -6.20
N HIS A 68 -20.03 4.48 -5.88
CA HIS A 68 -19.08 3.71 -6.68
C HIS A 68 -19.69 2.46 -7.33
N LYS A 69 -21.02 2.32 -7.28
CA LYS A 69 -21.72 1.17 -7.86
C LYS A 69 -21.65 1.24 -9.38
N THR A 70 -21.05 0.23 -9.99
CA THR A 70 -21.01 0.09 -11.45
C THR A 70 -21.69 -1.22 -11.88
N GLY A 71 -22.16 -1.24 -13.13
CA GLY A 71 -22.82 -2.40 -13.74
C GLY A 71 -24.07 -2.86 -12.97
N ASN A 72 -24.26 -4.19 -12.89
CA ASN A 72 -25.42 -4.82 -12.28
C ASN A 72 -25.21 -5.20 -10.80
N TYR A 73 -24.19 -4.63 -10.14
CA TYR A 73 -23.94 -4.92 -8.73
C TYR A 73 -25.03 -4.32 -7.84
N THR A 74 -25.44 -5.08 -6.82
CA THR A 74 -26.24 -4.51 -5.73
C THR A 74 -25.31 -3.78 -4.77
N THR A 75 -25.78 -2.68 -4.18
CA THR A 75 -25.03 -1.92 -3.16
C THR A 75 -24.57 -2.83 -2.03
N ARG A 76 -25.41 -3.80 -1.62
CA ARG A 76 -25.07 -4.81 -0.62
C ARG A 76 -23.89 -5.69 -1.04
N ALA A 77 -23.87 -6.18 -2.27
CA ALA A 77 -22.76 -7.00 -2.76
C ALA A 77 -21.43 -6.21 -2.75
N LEU A 78 -21.49 -4.94 -3.18
CA LEU A 78 -20.32 -4.06 -3.16
C LEU A 78 -19.83 -3.78 -1.74
N ILE A 79 -20.73 -3.62 -0.76
CA ILE A 79 -20.35 -3.42 0.65
C ILE A 79 -19.63 -4.63 1.22
N GLU A 80 -20.13 -5.85 0.98
CA GLU A 80 -19.45 -7.06 1.46
C GLU A 80 -18.04 -7.17 0.86
N GLU A 81 -17.88 -6.78 -0.41
CA GLU A 81 -16.60 -6.81 -1.08
C GLU A 81 -15.63 -5.73 -0.59
N ILE A 82 -16.14 -4.52 -0.34
CA ILE A 82 -15.40 -3.45 0.33
C ILE A 82 -14.92 -3.92 1.71
N LYS A 83 -15.79 -4.57 2.49
CA LYS A 83 -15.44 -5.08 3.82
C LYS A 83 -14.36 -6.14 3.72
N TYR A 84 -14.51 -7.10 2.81
CA TYR A 84 -13.52 -8.14 2.56
C TYR A 84 -12.15 -7.55 2.16
N THR A 85 -12.15 -6.61 1.21
CA THR A 85 -10.92 -5.99 0.67
C THR A 85 -10.16 -5.19 1.73
N ASN A 86 -10.88 -4.57 2.67
CA ASN A 86 -10.30 -3.73 3.72
C ASN A 86 -10.16 -4.44 5.07
N GLY A 87 -10.46 -5.74 5.16
CA GLY A 87 -10.40 -6.50 6.41
C GLY A 87 -11.36 -6.02 7.49
N LEU A 88 -12.51 -5.46 7.11
CA LEU A 88 -13.51 -4.96 8.04
C LEU A 88 -14.40 -6.10 8.53
N SER A 89 -14.53 -6.24 9.85
CA SER A 89 -15.43 -7.20 10.50
C SER A 89 -16.85 -6.69 10.69
N GLY A 90 -17.10 -5.41 10.40
CA GLY A 90 -18.38 -4.74 10.57
C GLY A 90 -18.44 -3.45 9.77
N ASP A 91 -19.44 -2.62 10.06
CA ASP A 91 -19.76 -1.46 9.21
C ASP A 91 -19.13 -0.15 9.70
N ARG A 92 -18.32 -0.24 10.76
CA ARG A 92 -17.66 0.92 11.36
C ARG A 92 -16.48 1.37 10.52
N ILE A 93 -16.57 2.57 9.99
CA ILE A 93 -15.51 3.29 9.29
C ILE A 93 -15.17 4.59 10.03
N MET A 94 -14.01 5.19 9.75
CA MET A 94 -13.53 6.40 10.42
C MET A 94 -13.14 7.45 9.39
N ALA A 95 -13.62 8.68 9.59
CA ALA A 95 -13.23 9.81 8.75
C ALA A 95 -11.71 10.07 8.78
N GLY A 96 -11.15 10.53 7.65
CA GLY A 96 -9.72 10.74 7.44
C GLY A 96 -8.92 9.45 7.21
N ARG A 97 -9.58 8.28 7.16
CA ARG A 97 -8.98 7.02 6.70
C ARG A 97 -9.33 6.77 5.24
N TYR A 98 -8.69 5.76 4.67
CA TYR A 98 -8.91 5.35 3.28
C TYR A 98 -9.54 3.97 3.21
N LEU A 99 -10.36 3.78 2.18
CA LEU A 99 -11.04 2.54 1.85
C LEU A 99 -10.69 2.15 0.42
N ILE A 100 -10.27 0.90 0.22
CA ILE A 100 -10.11 0.34 -1.12
C ILE A 100 -11.48 -0.09 -1.63
N VAL A 101 -11.98 0.57 -2.66
CA VAL A 101 -13.30 0.34 -3.25
C VAL A 101 -13.12 -0.30 -4.63
N PRO A 102 -13.67 -1.50 -4.87
CA PRO A 102 -13.69 -2.10 -6.19
C PRO A 102 -14.74 -1.42 -7.07
N TYR A 103 -14.44 -1.27 -8.36
CA TYR A 103 -15.39 -0.84 -9.39
C TYR A 103 -15.10 -1.60 -10.68
N TYR A 104 -16.05 -1.54 -11.60
CA TYR A 104 -16.02 -2.25 -12.89
C TYR A 104 -16.24 -1.24 -14.02
N ASP A 105 -15.37 -1.28 -15.03
CA ASP A 105 -15.42 -0.48 -16.26
C ASP A 105 -15.79 -1.33 -17.47
#